data_AF-T0ZWR0-F1
#
_entry.id   AF-T0ZWR0-F1
#
_cell.length_a   1.000
_cell.length_b   1.000
_cell.length_c   1.000
_cell.angle_alpha   90.00
_cell.angle_beta   90.00
_cell.angle_gamma   90.00
#
_symmetry.space_group_name_H-M   'P 1'
#
loop_
_entity.id
_entity.type
_entity.pdbx_description
1 polymer ?
#
loop_
_entity_poly.entity_id
_entity_poly.type
_entity_poly.pdbx_seq_one_letter_code
_entity_poly.pdbx_strand_id
1 'polypeptide(L)' 'EIAKASKLATVAEGVETQAQLERVQALGVDFIQGYFFARPMDPDEALFLAKEDCALKVT' A
#
# COMPACT_ATOMS: atom_id res chain seq x y z
N GLU A 1 9.27 -10.69 -11.14
CA GLU A 1 9.84 -11.99 -11.53
C GLU A 1 10.20 -12.90 -10.35
N ILE A 2 11.19 -12.59 -9.51
CA ILE A 2 11.62 -13.48 -8.40
C ILE A 2 10.48 -13.81 -7.43
N ALA A 3 9.76 -12.78 -6.93
CA ALA A 3 8.66 -12.98 -5.99
C ALA A 3 7.50 -13.80 -6.61
N LYS A 4 7.16 -13.51 -7.87
CA LYS A 4 6.14 -14.26 -8.63
C LYS A 4 6.50 -15.74 -8.77
N ALA A 5 7.74 -16.05 -9.18
CA ALA A 5 8.23 -17.42 -9.29
C ALA A 5 8.26 -18.15 -7.94
N SER A 6 8.51 -17.40 -6.86
CA SER A 6 8.59 -17.92 -5.48
C SER A 6 7.25 -17.95 -4.75
N LYS A 7 6.15 -17.50 -5.38
CA LYS A 7 4.82 -17.32 -4.78
C LYS A 7 4.86 -16.47 -3.50
N LEU A 8 5.72 -15.46 -3.47
CA LEU A 8 5.84 -14.51 -2.36
C LEU A 8 5.03 -13.25 -2.67
N ALA A 9 4.38 -12.72 -1.64
CA ALA A 9 3.78 -11.39 -1.71
C ALA A 9 4.86 -10.31 -1.64
N THR A 10 4.56 -9.16 -2.22
CA THR A 10 5.45 -7.99 -2.33
C THR A 10 4.81 -6.76 -1.69
N VAL A 11 5.63 -5.95 -1.04
CA VAL A 11 5.23 -4.67 -0.47
C VAL A 11 6.12 -3.58 -1.08
N ALA A 12 5.51 -2.53 -1.63
CA ALA A 12 6.21 -1.30 -1.99
C ALA A 12 6.08 -0.30 -0.85
N GLU A 13 7.20 0.01 -0.19
CA GLU A 13 7.26 0.98 0.91
C GLU A 13 7.70 2.36 0.42
N GLY A 14 7.22 3.42 1.07
CA GLY A 14 7.62 4.80 0.79
C GLY A 14 6.95 5.43 -0.44
N VAL A 15 5.74 5.01 -0.81
CA VAL A 15 4.97 5.68 -1.88
C VAL A 15 4.38 6.99 -1.38
N GLU A 16 4.77 8.11 -1.99
CA GLU A 16 4.37 9.46 -1.57
C GLU A 16 3.62 10.23 -2.66
N THR A 17 3.72 9.80 -3.92
CA THR A 17 3.17 10.51 -5.08
C THR A 17 2.36 9.59 -5.98
N GLN A 18 1.41 10.19 -6.73
CA GLN A 18 0.59 9.49 -7.72
C GLN A 18 1.44 8.75 -8.77
N ALA A 19 2.51 9.38 -9.28
CA ALA A 19 3.38 8.76 -10.27
C ALA A 19 4.12 7.52 -9.73
N GLN A 20 4.51 7.52 -8.45
CA GLN A 20 5.11 6.33 -7.80
C GLN A 20 4.07 5.22 -7.64
N LEU A 21 2.84 5.56 -7.24
CA LEU A 21 1.72 4.62 -7.12
C LEU A 21 1.46 3.91 -8.45
N GLU A 22 1.28 4.68 -9.53
CA GLU A 22 1.06 4.14 -10.88
C GLU A 22 2.20 3.21 -11.31
N ARG A 23 3.45 3.59 -10.98
CA ARG A 23 4.62 2.78 -11.31
C ARG A 23 4.62 1.44 -10.59
N VAL A 24 4.36 1.40 -9.28
CA VAL A 24 4.38 0.14 -8.51
C VAL A 24 3.17 -0.74 -8.82
N GLN A 25 2.02 -0.15 -9.15
CA GLN A 25 0.86 -0.88 -9.67
C GLN A 25 1.16 -1.56 -11.00
N ALA A 26 1.81 -0.86 -11.94
CA ALA A 26 2.21 -1.44 -13.23
C ALA A 26 3.22 -2.59 -13.08
N LEU A 27 4.01 -2.60 -12.00
CA LEU A 27 4.93 -3.70 -11.68
C LEU A 27 4.22 -4.94 -11.09
N GLY A 28 2.95 -4.78 -10.68
CA GLY A 28 2.15 -5.83 -10.06
C GLY A 28 2.60 -6.14 -8.63
N VAL A 29 2.87 -5.10 -7.85
CA VAL A 29 3.11 -5.22 -6.40
C VAL A 29 1.79 -5.48 -5.67
N ASP A 30 1.80 -6.35 -4.66
CA ASP A 30 0.59 -6.80 -3.97
C ASP A 30 0.08 -5.80 -2.92
N PHE A 31 1.00 -5.19 -2.17
CA PHE A 31 0.68 -4.24 -1.10
C PHE A 31 1.51 -2.96 -1.22
N ILE A 32 0.95 -1.85 -0.76
CA ILE A 32 1.60 -0.54 -0.83
C ILE A 32 1.52 0.14 0.52
N GLN A 33 2.64 0.69 0.97
CA GLN A 33 2.74 1.53 2.15
C GLN A 33 3.41 2.85 1.78
N GLY A 34 2.86 3.95 2.27
CA GLY A 34 3.53 5.25 2.19
C GLY A 34 2.60 6.42 2.50
N TYR A 35 3.20 7.61 2.60
CA TYR A 35 2.49 8.82 3.00
C TYR A 35 1.42 9.26 1.99
N PHE A 36 1.45 8.72 0.77
CA PHE A 36 0.37 8.89 -0.20
C PHE A 36 -0.98 8.41 0.36
N PHE A 37 -0.97 7.31 1.13
CA PHE A 37 -2.17 6.76 1.76
C PHE A 37 -2.36 7.27 3.18
N ALA A 38 -1.34 7.08 4.03
CA ALA A 38 -1.40 7.46 5.43
C ALA A 38 0.01 7.65 6.00
N ARG A 39 0.14 8.57 6.95
CA ARG A 39 1.35 8.69 7.78
C ARG A 39 1.30 7.65 8.91
N PRO A 40 2.45 7.24 9.47
CA PRO A 40 2.49 6.53 10.74
C PRO A 40 1.68 7.29 11.80
N MET A 41 0.90 6.55 12.56
CA MET A 41 -0.05 7.06 13.54
C MET A 41 -0.03 6.16 14.78
N ASP A 42 -0.65 6.62 15.87
CA ASP A 42 -0.80 5.81 17.06
C ASP A 42 -1.83 4.67 16.86
N PRO A 43 -1.86 3.69 17.77
CA PRO A 43 -2.74 2.53 17.62
C PRO A 43 -4.24 2.86 17.61
N ASP A 44 -4.68 3.92 18.29
CA ASP A 44 -6.10 4.27 18.37
C ASP A 44 -6.57 4.86 17.04
N GLU A 45 -5.77 5.75 16.44
CA GLU A 45 -5.99 6.27 15.09
C GLU A 45 -5.97 5.15 14.04
N ALA A 46 -5.00 4.23 14.12
CA ALA A 46 -4.91 3.09 13.22
C ALA A 46 -6.13 2.17 13.34
N LEU A 47 -6.59 1.92 14.57
CA LEU A 47 -7.76 1.09 14.84
C LEU A 47 -9.05 1.76 14.34
N PHE A 48 -9.14 3.09 14.42
CA PHE A 48 -10.26 3.83 13.85
C PHE A 48 -10.31 3.68 12.33
N LEU A 49 -9.20 3.90 11.63
CA LEU A 49 -9.11 3.76 10.17
C LEU A 49 -9.39 2.33 9.69
N ALA A 50 -8.94 1.32 10.44
CA ALA A 50 -9.14 -0.09 10.08
C ALA A 50 -10.57 -0.59 10.30
N LYS A 51 -11.37 0.11 11.12
CA LYS A 51 -12.77 -0.26 11.44
C LYS A 51 -13.78 0.32 10.46
N GLU A 52 -13.50 1.50 9.92
CA GLU A 52 -14.23 1.94 8.74
C GLU A 52 -13.88 0.96 7.62
N ASP A 53 -14.86 0.55 6.79
CA ASP A 53 -14.61 -0.22 5.55
C ASP A 53 -13.84 0.66 4.55
N CYS A 54 -12.67 1.15 4.97
CA CYS A 54 -11.71 1.95 4.25
C CYS A 54 -10.88 0.98 3.41
N ALA A 55 -11.57 0.21 2.57
CA ALA A 55 -10.99 -0.10 1.28
C ALA A 55 -10.76 1.27 0.64
N LEU A 56 -9.55 1.82 0.80
CA LEU A 56 -9.04 2.89 -0.04
C LEU A 56 -9.10 2.31 -1.45
N LYS A 57 -10.27 2.43 -2.08
CA LYS A 57 -10.51 1.99 -3.44
C LYS A 57 -9.64 2.90 -4.26
N VAL A 58 -8.45 2.40 -4.58
CA VAL A 58 -7.57 2.98 -5.58
C VAL A 58 -8.21 2.70 -6.94
N THR A 59 -9.37 3.31 -7.19
CA THR A 59 -9.93 3.47 -8.54
C THR A 59 -9.21 4.57 -9.26
#